data_AF-A0A5C6BY59-F1
#
_entry.id   AF-A0A5C6BY59-F1
#
_cell.length_a   1.000
_cell.length_b   1.000
_cell.length_c   1.000
_cell.angle_alpha   90.00
_cell.angle_beta   90.00
_cell.angle_gamma   90.00
#
_symmetry.space_group_name_H-M   'P 1'
#
loop_
_entity.id
_entity.type
_entity.pdbx_description
1 polymer ?
#
loop_
_entity_poly.entity_id
_entity_poly.type
_entity_poly.pdbx_seq_one_letter_code
_entity_poly.pdbx_strand_id
1 'polypeptide(L)'
;MHSASRAERLHSKLITMIQSDRMTRRGFRPVAFFNVTLTLVLTSLFAAVAPGLAMAQAPPGSLLYFGGETMGTTYSVKVSRPPDDVDWKSKASLAVDEELRRVNDQMSTYLKSSELTRFNDSASTDWFEVSRETAEVVQFALHVGKKSEGAFDVTVGPLVDRWSFGPGKRNQDVPSDEELDSIAKRIGQAHLSARLDPPALRKDIPNLRVDLSAIAKGHGVDRVVDVLNRLGAENVFVEIGGEVRVTGDKLTSDGSQSWRVGIQKPDAMNNEIVVAYAMDDVAMATSGDYRNYFEVDGTRFSHTIDPVTHRPVRHNMASVTVIAPTCMAADAWATALDVVGPERAVALADENDLDTLLITRGGDPAEADAGTNEAEEDHMNFIGTGSLATIADQMQRGSVLGQAKAEEGAGFLDQMGPVLLLTAIGFAAVLVAMAIGVMFGRQSISGSCGGLNARTDEDGVSRCSLCSSPSEGCEKLREKIENS
;
A
#
# COMPACT_ATOMS: atom_id res chain seq x y z
N MET A 1 36.45 -52.07 92.74
CA MET A 1 37.87 -51.68 92.85
C MET A 1 38.45 -51.53 91.45
N HIS A 2 38.66 -50.30 90.95
CA HIS A 2 39.36 -50.07 89.69
C HIS A 2 40.26 -48.83 89.77
N SER A 3 41.57 -49.06 89.87
CA SER A 3 42.61 -48.21 89.26
C SER A 3 42.79 -48.72 87.82
N ALA A 4 42.76 -47.90 86.78
CA ALA A 4 43.75 -46.88 86.42
C ALA A 4 45.17 -47.45 86.18
N SER A 5 45.66 -47.30 84.94
CA SER A 5 46.91 -46.58 84.58
C SER A 5 47.73 -47.21 83.45
N ARG A 6 48.62 -46.38 82.87
CA ARG A 6 49.73 -46.68 81.93
C ARG A 6 49.33 -47.18 80.54
N ALA A 7 49.52 -46.43 79.46
CA ALA A 7 50.41 -45.29 79.15
C ALA A 7 51.92 -45.60 79.19
N GLU A 8 52.62 -45.13 78.14
CA GLU A 8 54.08 -45.07 77.94
C GLU A 8 54.88 -46.38 77.77
N ARG A 9 55.33 -46.65 76.53
CA ARG A 9 56.75 -46.46 76.12
C ARG A 9 56.94 -46.78 74.62
N LEU A 10 57.40 -45.79 73.84
CA LEU A 10 58.77 -45.61 73.31
C LEU A 10 59.14 -46.59 72.17
N HIS A 11 59.18 -46.09 70.93
CA HIS A 11 60.38 -45.53 70.27
C HIS A 11 61.44 -46.59 69.87
N SER A 12 61.46 -46.93 68.59
CA SER A 12 62.73 -47.22 67.90
C SER A 12 62.62 -46.96 66.39
N LYS A 13 63.63 -46.29 65.85
CA LYS A 13 64.02 -46.22 64.42
C LYS A 13 63.20 -45.33 63.47
N LEU A 14 63.55 -44.04 63.54
CA LEU A 14 63.70 -43.11 62.41
C LEU A 14 64.27 -43.76 61.12
N ILE A 15 63.89 -43.20 59.95
CA ILE A 15 64.70 -42.98 58.72
C ILE A 15 65.51 -44.22 58.25
N THR A 16 65.19 -44.95 57.17
CA THR A 16 64.78 -44.57 55.80
C THR A 16 63.91 -45.71 55.20
N MET A 17 63.27 -45.68 54.01
CA MET A 17 63.29 -44.74 52.87
C MET A 17 61.94 -44.68 52.10
N ILE A 18 61.84 -43.66 51.26
CA ILE A 18 60.91 -43.44 50.13
C ILE A 18 60.65 -44.71 49.29
N GLN A 19 59.41 -45.24 49.24
CA GLN A 19 58.46 -45.11 48.10
C GLN A 19 57.18 -45.94 48.32
N SER A 20 56.13 -45.60 47.54
CA SER A 20 54.82 -46.26 47.43
C SER A 20 53.99 -46.45 48.71
N ASP A 21 53.06 -45.51 48.93
CA ASP A 21 51.75 -45.85 49.45
C ASP A 21 50.68 -45.42 48.42
N ARG A 22 49.87 -46.38 48.00
CA ARG A 22 48.68 -46.20 47.14
C ARG A 22 47.70 -47.34 47.45
N MET A 23 46.91 -47.23 48.50
CA MET A 23 45.61 -47.92 48.54
C MET A 23 44.54 -47.22 49.41
N THR A 24 43.52 -46.68 48.74
CA THR A 24 42.10 -46.60 49.19
C THR A 24 41.78 -45.68 50.40
N ARG A 25 40.72 -44.88 50.41
CA ARG A 25 39.30 -45.27 50.26
C ARG A 25 38.37 -44.06 50.01
N ARG A 26 37.18 -44.38 49.47
CA ARG A 26 35.92 -43.58 49.47
C ARG A 26 35.97 -42.25 48.72
N GLY A 27 35.51 -42.29 47.46
CA GLY A 27 35.35 -41.12 46.62
C GLY A 27 34.18 -40.23 47.05
N PHE A 28 34.50 -38.96 47.29
CA PHE A 28 33.55 -37.85 47.28
C PHE A 28 33.46 -37.38 45.81
N ARG A 29 32.30 -37.50 45.15
CA ARG A 29 32.11 -37.08 43.75
C ARG A 29 31.60 -35.63 43.70
N PRO A 30 32.40 -34.62 43.30
CA PRO A 30 31.96 -33.22 43.32
C PRO A 30 30.84 -32.91 42.32
N VAL A 31 30.74 -33.72 41.27
CA VAL A 31 29.84 -33.54 40.11
C VAL A 31 28.35 -33.63 40.51
N ALA A 32 28.01 -34.41 41.54
CA ALA A 32 26.62 -34.59 41.96
C ALA A 32 26.03 -33.32 42.61
N PHE A 33 26.82 -32.60 43.40
CA PHE A 33 26.36 -31.36 44.04
C PHE A 33 26.18 -30.22 43.04
N PHE A 34 27.11 -30.08 42.09
CA PHE A 34 27.09 -29.00 41.10
C PHE A 34 25.88 -29.07 40.17
N ASN A 35 25.46 -30.28 39.78
CA ASN A 35 24.26 -30.47 38.97
C ASN A 35 22.97 -30.14 39.75
N VAL A 36 22.88 -30.49 41.03
CA VAL A 36 21.67 -30.21 41.84
C VAL A 36 21.50 -28.72 42.09
N THR A 37 22.56 -27.96 42.41
CA THR A 37 22.47 -26.50 42.52
C THR A 37 22.21 -25.82 41.18
N LEU A 38 22.81 -26.28 40.08
CA LEU A 38 22.54 -25.70 38.76
C LEU A 38 21.09 -25.94 38.31
N THR A 39 20.54 -27.15 38.54
CA THR A 39 19.13 -27.44 38.24
C THR A 39 18.19 -26.63 39.13
N LEU A 40 18.46 -26.51 40.44
CA LEU A 40 17.65 -25.68 41.34
C LEU A 40 17.66 -24.20 40.92
N VAL A 41 18.83 -23.65 40.60
CA VAL A 41 18.96 -22.27 40.11
C VAL A 41 18.19 -22.09 38.80
N LEU A 42 18.35 -22.99 37.81
CA LEU A 42 17.60 -22.94 36.55
C LEU A 42 16.08 -23.07 36.75
N THR A 43 15.61 -23.95 37.64
CA THR A 43 14.17 -24.05 37.96
C THR A 43 13.65 -22.82 38.69
N SER A 44 14.45 -22.18 39.55
CA SER A 44 14.08 -20.90 40.18
C SER A 44 14.05 -19.74 39.19
N LEU A 45 14.94 -19.75 38.19
CA LEU A 45 14.95 -18.77 37.09
C LEU A 45 13.72 -18.94 36.20
N PHE A 46 13.37 -20.19 35.84
CA PHE A 46 12.14 -20.48 35.10
C PHE A 46 10.87 -20.13 35.89
N ALA A 47 10.82 -20.44 37.18
CA ALA A 47 9.69 -20.10 38.04
C ALA A 47 9.55 -18.60 38.31
N ALA A 48 10.65 -17.83 38.27
CA ALA A 48 10.63 -16.37 38.37
C ALA A 48 10.24 -15.67 37.06
N VAL A 49 10.42 -16.32 35.91
CA VAL A 49 9.97 -15.83 34.58
C VAL A 49 8.51 -16.23 34.28
N ALA A 50 8.01 -17.31 34.89
CA ALA A 50 6.66 -17.84 34.68
C ALA A 50 5.47 -16.88 34.98
N PRO A 51 5.52 -15.91 35.93
CA PRO A 51 4.41 -14.98 36.13
C PRO A 51 4.30 -13.91 35.03
N GLY A 52 5.31 -13.81 34.14
CA GLY A 52 5.38 -12.83 33.06
C GLY A 52 4.52 -13.15 31.82
N LEU A 53 3.89 -14.33 31.77
CA LEU A 53 2.86 -14.68 30.79
C LEU A 53 1.47 -14.16 31.20
N ALA A 54 1.43 -12.99 31.82
CA ALA A 54 0.27 -12.13 31.67
C ALA A 54 0.11 -11.83 30.17
N MET A 55 -1.12 -11.92 29.66
CA MET A 55 -1.41 -11.57 28.26
C MET A 55 -0.78 -10.22 27.94
N ALA A 56 0.13 -10.20 26.96
CA ALA A 56 0.72 -8.97 26.47
C ALA A 56 -0.39 -8.20 25.74
N GLN A 57 -1.18 -7.45 26.52
CA GLN A 57 -2.18 -6.54 26.00
C GLN A 57 -1.47 -5.64 24.99
N ALA A 58 -1.92 -5.69 23.74
CA ALA A 58 -1.31 -4.91 22.68
C ALA A 58 -1.31 -3.43 23.11
N PRO A 59 -0.21 -2.69 22.89
CA PRO A 59 -0.04 -1.37 23.47
C PRO A 59 -1.23 -0.45 23.15
N PRO A 60 -1.62 0.48 24.05
CA PRO A 60 -2.71 1.42 23.79
C PRO A 60 -2.52 2.12 22.44
N GLY A 61 -3.55 2.08 21.59
CA GLY A 61 -3.51 2.59 20.22
C GLY A 61 -2.91 1.64 19.16
N SER A 62 -2.67 0.37 19.50
CA SER A 62 -2.39 -0.67 18.50
C SER A 62 -3.59 -0.87 17.56
N LEU A 63 -3.33 -0.77 16.25
CA LEU A 63 -4.32 -1.01 15.22
C LEU A 63 -4.23 -2.45 14.72
N LEU A 64 -5.36 -3.12 14.60
CA LEU A 64 -5.46 -4.38 13.85
C LEU A 64 -5.45 -4.03 12.36
N TYR A 65 -4.60 -4.73 11.59
CA TYR A 65 -4.43 -4.51 10.15
C TYR A 65 -4.56 -5.80 9.34
N PHE A 66 -5.25 -5.73 8.21
CA PHE A 66 -5.25 -6.73 7.14
C PHE A 66 -5.53 -6.06 5.78
N GLY A 67 -5.32 -6.79 4.69
CA GLY A 67 -5.44 -6.28 3.32
C GLY A 67 -5.17 -7.39 2.31
N GLY A 68 -5.46 -7.13 1.04
CA GLY A 68 -5.35 -8.09 -0.04
C GLY A 68 -5.51 -7.43 -1.41
N GLU A 69 -5.87 -8.22 -2.42
CA GLU A 69 -6.07 -7.77 -3.81
C GLU A 69 -7.54 -7.85 -4.21
N THR A 70 -8.05 -6.86 -4.95
CA THR A 70 -9.42 -6.83 -5.48
C THR A 70 -9.52 -5.83 -6.63
N MET A 71 -10.42 -6.03 -7.59
CA MET A 71 -10.72 -5.06 -8.67
C MET A 71 -9.49 -4.58 -9.48
N GLY A 72 -8.43 -5.41 -9.59
CA GLY A 72 -7.18 -5.04 -10.25
C GLY A 72 -6.25 -4.13 -9.44
N THR A 73 -6.51 -3.95 -8.15
CA THR A 73 -5.74 -3.11 -7.21
C THR A 73 -5.65 -3.79 -5.83
N THR A 74 -5.12 -3.09 -4.83
CA THR A 74 -5.07 -3.56 -3.43
C THR A 74 -6.17 -2.94 -2.58
N TYR A 75 -6.55 -3.65 -1.51
CA TYR A 75 -7.35 -3.09 -0.42
C TYR A 75 -6.59 -3.14 0.90
N SER A 76 -6.87 -2.18 1.80
CA SER A 76 -6.32 -2.14 3.15
C SER A 76 -7.39 -1.80 4.19
N VAL A 77 -7.40 -2.55 5.30
CA VAL A 77 -8.33 -2.36 6.43
C VAL A 77 -7.53 -2.17 7.71
N LYS A 78 -7.83 -1.09 8.44
CA LYS A 78 -7.32 -0.84 9.79
C LYS A 78 -8.52 -0.75 10.74
N VAL A 79 -8.42 -1.42 11.87
CA VAL A 79 -9.46 -1.43 12.91
C VAL A 79 -8.83 -0.93 14.21
N SER A 80 -9.39 0.14 14.76
CA SER A 80 -9.12 0.56 16.13
C SER A 80 -10.10 -0.13 17.07
N ARG A 81 -9.67 -0.46 18.29
CA ARG A 81 -10.52 -1.11 19.31
C ARG A 81 -11.31 -2.32 18.73
N PRO A 82 -10.65 -3.31 18.08
CA PRO A 82 -11.35 -4.45 17.51
C PRO A 82 -12.10 -5.25 18.61
N PRO A 83 -13.20 -5.95 18.26
CA PRO A 83 -13.91 -6.81 19.20
C PRO A 83 -13.00 -7.86 19.88
N ASP A 84 -13.29 -8.14 21.15
CA ASP A 84 -12.54 -9.09 21.99
C ASP A 84 -12.90 -10.56 21.66
N ASP A 85 -12.54 -10.99 20.45
CA ASP A 85 -12.65 -12.36 19.96
C ASP A 85 -11.36 -12.72 19.21
N VAL A 86 -10.69 -13.78 19.67
CA VAL A 86 -9.38 -14.23 19.16
C VAL A 86 -9.41 -14.54 17.66
N ASP A 87 -10.54 -15.05 17.16
CA ASP A 87 -10.71 -15.39 15.75
C ASP A 87 -11.32 -14.25 14.92
N TRP A 88 -11.63 -13.10 15.54
CA TRP A 88 -12.35 -12.00 14.89
C TRP A 88 -11.65 -11.53 13.62
N LYS A 89 -10.31 -11.37 13.68
CA LYS A 89 -9.50 -10.97 12.51
C LYS A 89 -9.73 -11.90 11.32
N SER A 90 -9.72 -13.20 11.56
CA SER A 90 -9.84 -14.22 10.51
C SER A 90 -11.25 -14.25 9.93
N LYS A 91 -12.28 -14.10 10.79
CA LYS A 91 -13.69 -13.98 10.38
C LYS A 91 -13.93 -12.72 9.55
N ALA A 92 -13.38 -11.57 10.00
CA ALA A 92 -13.49 -10.29 9.31
C ALA A 92 -12.79 -10.31 7.95
N SER A 93 -11.55 -10.81 7.87
CA SER A 93 -10.82 -10.93 6.59
C SER A 93 -11.61 -11.77 5.58
N LEU A 94 -12.09 -12.95 5.99
CA LEU A 94 -12.87 -13.83 5.11
C LEU A 94 -14.18 -13.19 4.63
N ALA A 95 -14.89 -12.48 5.52
CA ALA A 95 -16.14 -11.79 5.17
C ALA A 95 -15.89 -10.60 4.22
N VAL A 96 -14.78 -9.88 4.40
CA VAL A 96 -14.34 -8.81 3.50
C VAL A 96 -13.95 -9.35 2.13
N ASP A 97 -13.16 -10.44 2.08
CA ASP A 97 -12.81 -11.11 0.82
C ASP A 97 -14.06 -11.64 0.07
N GLU A 98 -15.05 -12.18 0.79
CA GLU A 98 -16.30 -12.65 0.17
C GLU A 98 -17.14 -11.49 -0.40
N GLU A 99 -17.29 -10.39 0.34
CA GLU A 99 -18.05 -9.22 -0.12
C GLU A 99 -17.37 -8.54 -1.30
N LEU A 100 -16.04 -8.39 -1.27
CA LEU A 100 -15.26 -7.84 -2.38
C LEU A 100 -15.36 -8.73 -3.63
N ARG A 101 -15.32 -10.06 -3.46
CA ARG A 101 -15.58 -10.99 -4.57
C ARG A 101 -17.02 -10.83 -5.10
N ARG A 102 -18.02 -10.65 -4.24
CA ARG A 102 -19.41 -10.41 -4.65
C ARG A 102 -19.55 -9.14 -5.50
N VAL A 103 -18.91 -8.03 -5.10
CA VAL A 103 -18.92 -6.79 -5.89
C VAL A 103 -18.23 -7.00 -7.26
N ASN A 104 -17.15 -7.77 -7.33
CA ASN A 104 -16.54 -8.14 -8.62
C ASN A 104 -17.47 -9.01 -9.49
N ASP A 105 -18.10 -10.04 -8.90
CA ASP A 105 -19.08 -10.92 -9.57
C ASP A 105 -20.34 -10.16 -10.03
N GLN A 106 -20.65 -9.01 -9.42
CA GLN A 106 -21.71 -8.10 -9.85
C GLN A 106 -21.23 -7.13 -10.95
N MET A 107 -20.17 -6.37 -10.70
CA MET A 107 -19.90 -5.10 -11.40
C MET A 107 -18.61 -5.08 -12.25
N SER A 108 -17.80 -6.15 -12.25
CA SER A 108 -16.55 -6.15 -13.02
C SER A 108 -16.78 -6.24 -14.53
N THR A 109 -16.19 -5.34 -15.31
CA THR A 109 -16.14 -5.39 -16.78
C THR A 109 -15.15 -6.42 -17.32
N TYR A 110 -14.21 -6.89 -16.50
CA TYR A 110 -13.19 -7.88 -16.87
C TYR A 110 -13.66 -9.33 -16.69
N LEU A 111 -14.60 -9.58 -15.77
CA LEU A 111 -15.15 -10.91 -15.53
C LEU A 111 -16.31 -11.21 -16.49
N LYS A 112 -16.10 -12.15 -17.42
CA LYS A 112 -17.13 -12.61 -18.37
C LYS A 112 -18.39 -13.19 -17.72
N SER A 113 -18.27 -13.67 -16.48
CA SER A 113 -19.38 -14.21 -15.69
C SER A 113 -20.16 -13.15 -14.92
N SER A 114 -19.68 -11.89 -14.86
CA SER A 114 -20.29 -10.88 -14.02
C SER A 114 -21.71 -10.53 -14.46
N GLU A 115 -22.51 -10.04 -13.53
CA GLU A 115 -23.86 -9.54 -13.81
C GLU A 115 -23.84 -8.40 -14.83
N LEU A 116 -22.92 -7.44 -14.68
CA LEU A 116 -22.72 -6.34 -15.63
C LEU A 116 -22.32 -6.83 -17.02
N THR A 117 -21.39 -7.79 -17.14
CA THR A 117 -21.01 -8.34 -18.45
C THR A 117 -22.17 -9.09 -19.11
N ARG A 118 -22.93 -9.88 -18.34
CA ARG A 118 -24.14 -10.55 -18.85
C ARG A 118 -25.22 -9.56 -19.32
N PHE A 119 -25.39 -8.43 -18.64
CA PHE A 119 -26.26 -7.35 -19.09
C PHE A 119 -25.75 -6.66 -20.38
N ASN A 120 -24.44 -6.39 -20.44
CA ASN A 120 -23.79 -5.78 -21.61
C ASN A 120 -23.87 -6.66 -22.86
N ASP A 121 -23.69 -7.97 -22.71
CA ASP A 121 -23.70 -8.93 -23.81
C ASP A 121 -25.13 -9.41 -24.19
N SER A 122 -26.13 -9.11 -23.37
CA SER A 122 -27.55 -9.32 -23.71
C SER A 122 -27.99 -8.38 -24.84
N ALA A 123 -28.62 -8.93 -25.87
CA ALA A 123 -29.26 -8.14 -26.94
C ALA A 123 -30.72 -7.75 -26.62
N SER A 124 -31.24 -8.12 -25.43
CA SER A 124 -32.62 -7.81 -25.03
C SER A 124 -32.80 -6.32 -24.72
N THR A 125 -33.95 -5.77 -25.09
CA THR A 125 -34.41 -4.42 -24.71
C THR A 125 -35.54 -4.44 -23.67
N ASP A 126 -35.83 -5.62 -23.11
CA ASP A 126 -36.67 -5.79 -21.93
C ASP A 126 -35.86 -5.63 -20.63
N TRP A 127 -36.55 -5.68 -19.49
CA TRP A 127 -35.90 -5.69 -18.18
C TRP A 127 -35.06 -6.95 -17.98
N PHE A 128 -33.79 -6.75 -17.66
CA PHE A 128 -32.82 -7.77 -17.30
C PHE A 128 -32.67 -7.78 -15.77
N GLU A 129 -32.91 -8.93 -15.14
CA GLU A 129 -32.81 -9.08 -13.68
C GLU A 129 -31.35 -8.91 -13.21
N VAL A 130 -31.17 -8.13 -12.16
CA VAL A 130 -29.88 -7.90 -11.51
C VAL A 130 -30.04 -7.94 -9.98
N SER A 131 -28.93 -8.09 -9.27
CA SER A 131 -28.89 -7.84 -7.83
C SER A 131 -29.30 -6.41 -7.47
N ARG A 132 -29.76 -6.22 -6.24
CA ARG A 132 -30.23 -4.91 -5.76
C ARG A 132 -29.09 -3.90 -5.75
N GLU A 133 -27.90 -4.34 -5.34
CA GLU A 133 -26.69 -3.54 -5.29
C GLU A 133 -26.30 -2.98 -6.66
N THR A 134 -26.32 -3.80 -7.72
CA THR A 134 -26.10 -3.32 -9.10
C THR A 134 -27.16 -2.31 -9.53
N ALA A 135 -28.44 -2.54 -9.20
CA ALA A 135 -29.50 -1.61 -9.55
C ALA A 135 -29.40 -0.27 -8.78
N GLU A 136 -28.94 -0.29 -7.53
CA GLU A 136 -28.66 0.91 -6.72
C GLU A 136 -27.48 1.71 -7.27
N VAL A 137 -26.37 1.05 -7.60
CA VAL A 137 -25.19 1.68 -8.20
C VAL A 137 -25.54 2.33 -9.55
N VAL A 138 -26.26 1.63 -10.43
CA VAL A 138 -26.69 2.21 -11.71
C VAL A 138 -27.71 3.34 -11.51
N GLN A 139 -28.64 3.23 -10.57
CA GLN A 139 -29.58 4.31 -10.26
C GLN A 139 -28.86 5.57 -9.75
N PHE A 140 -27.83 5.41 -8.92
CA PHE A 140 -27.02 6.54 -8.45
C PHE A 140 -26.15 7.12 -9.57
N ALA A 141 -25.55 6.27 -10.42
CA ALA A 141 -24.82 6.73 -11.60
C ALA A 141 -25.68 7.57 -12.57
N LEU A 142 -26.93 7.17 -12.79
CA LEU A 142 -27.91 7.93 -13.57
C LEU A 142 -28.33 9.25 -12.87
N HIS A 143 -28.32 9.28 -11.54
CA HIS A 143 -28.56 10.51 -10.78
C HIS A 143 -27.39 11.50 -10.94
N VAL A 144 -26.15 11.05 -10.74
CA VAL A 144 -24.94 11.89 -10.89
C VAL A 144 -24.83 12.38 -12.33
N GLY A 145 -24.98 11.52 -13.33
CA GLY A 145 -24.92 11.92 -14.74
C GLY A 145 -25.96 12.97 -15.11
N LYS A 146 -27.20 12.85 -14.60
CA LYS A 146 -28.21 13.90 -14.76
C LYS A 146 -27.83 15.20 -14.05
N LYS A 147 -27.26 15.13 -12.85
CA LYS A 147 -26.87 16.30 -12.04
C LYS A 147 -25.62 17.00 -12.58
N SER A 148 -24.71 16.27 -13.22
CA SER A 148 -23.49 16.76 -13.86
C SER A 148 -23.69 17.09 -15.36
N GLU A 149 -24.93 17.33 -15.79
CA GLU A 149 -25.28 17.70 -17.17
C GLU A 149 -24.77 16.73 -18.27
N GLY A 150 -24.57 15.46 -17.91
CA GLY A 150 -24.06 14.40 -18.79
C GLY A 150 -22.57 14.07 -18.64
N ALA A 151 -21.80 14.83 -17.86
CA ALA A 151 -20.35 14.61 -17.70
C ALA A 151 -19.99 13.25 -17.09
N PHE A 152 -20.79 12.74 -16.13
CA PHE A 152 -20.65 11.38 -15.63
C PHE A 152 -21.56 10.43 -16.41
N ASP A 153 -21.05 9.75 -17.44
CA ASP A 153 -21.82 8.79 -18.22
C ASP A 153 -21.24 7.36 -18.14
N VAL A 154 -21.85 6.48 -17.34
CA VAL A 154 -21.47 5.06 -17.22
C VAL A 154 -21.69 4.23 -18.49
N THR A 155 -22.17 4.81 -19.58
CA THR A 155 -22.33 4.13 -20.87
C THR A 155 -21.17 4.38 -21.84
N VAL A 156 -20.15 5.16 -21.46
CA VAL A 156 -18.96 5.42 -22.30
C VAL A 156 -17.99 4.24 -22.42
N GLY A 157 -18.30 3.07 -21.84
CA GLY A 157 -17.49 1.84 -21.97
C GLY A 157 -16.97 1.56 -23.39
N PRO A 158 -17.77 1.68 -24.47
CA PRO A 158 -17.30 1.51 -25.84
C PRO A 158 -16.23 2.53 -26.30
N LEU A 159 -16.19 3.74 -25.72
CA LEU A 159 -15.12 4.72 -25.93
C LEU A 159 -13.89 4.37 -25.09
N VAL A 160 -14.07 4.01 -23.82
CA VAL A 160 -13.00 3.57 -22.91
C VAL A 160 -12.25 2.35 -23.49
N ASP A 161 -12.98 1.40 -24.06
CA ASP A 161 -12.44 0.26 -24.82
C ASP A 161 -11.63 0.74 -26.04
N ARG A 162 -12.16 1.68 -26.84
CA ARG A 162 -11.51 2.16 -28.07
C ARG A 162 -10.24 2.99 -27.81
N TRP A 163 -10.25 3.77 -26.73
CA TRP A 163 -9.09 4.53 -26.24
C TRP A 163 -8.11 3.65 -25.44
N SER A 164 -8.23 2.32 -25.48
CA SER A 164 -7.29 1.35 -24.90
C SER A 164 -7.18 1.36 -23.36
N PHE A 165 -8.16 1.94 -22.68
CA PHE A 165 -8.26 1.93 -21.22
C PHE A 165 -9.13 0.77 -20.68
N GLY A 166 -10.05 0.26 -21.51
CA GLY A 166 -10.91 -0.88 -21.17
C GLY A 166 -10.28 -2.28 -21.41
N PRO A 167 -11.03 -3.37 -21.15
CA PRO A 167 -10.61 -4.75 -21.39
C PRO A 167 -10.46 -5.08 -22.89
N GLY A 168 -9.27 -4.90 -23.45
CA GLY A 168 -9.02 -5.20 -24.87
C GLY A 168 -7.55 -5.32 -25.26
N LYS A 169 -7.31 -5.43 -26.58
CA LYS A 169 -5.97 -5.17 -27.13
C LYS A 169 -5.72 -3.67 -27.06
N ARG A 170 -4.61 -3.26 -26.44
CA ARG A 170 -4.17 -1.86 -26.47
C ARG A 170 -3.67 -1.51 -27.87
N ASN A 171 -4.46 -0.74 -28.61
CA ASN A 171 -4.00 -0.04 -29.80
C ASN A 171 -3.61 1.38 -29.37
N GLN A 172 -2.35 1.76 -29.57
CA GLN A 172 -1.84 3.10 -29.26
C GLN A 172 -1.99 4.02 -30.47
N ASP A 173 -3.20 4.07 -31.04
CA ASP A 173 -3.57 4.89 -32.18
C ASP A 173 -4.69 5.86 -31.82
N VAL A 174 -4.68 7.05 -32.45
CA VAL A 174 -5.76 8.03 -32.28
C VAL A 174 -6.93 7.62 -33.19
N PRO A 175 -8.15 7.38 -32.67
CA PRO A 175 -9.33 7.06 -33.48
C PRO A 175 -9.71 8.22 -34.42
N SER A 176 -10.24 7.89 -35.59
CA SER A 176 -10.77 8.90 -36.52
C SER A 176 -12.14 9.44 -36.03
N ASP A 177 -12.51 10.64 -36.47
CA ASP A 177 -13.79 11.24 -36.11
C ASP A 177 -14.97 10.36 -36.55
N GLU A 178 -14.91 9.73 -37.73
CA GLU A 178 -15.96 8.82 -38.21
C GLU A 178 -16.10 7.55 -37.35
N GLU A 179 -15.01 7.09 -36.74
CA GLU A 179 -15.02 5.96 -35.82
C GLU A 179 -15.67 6.37 -34.48
N LEU A 180 -15.29 7.53 -33.94
CA LEU A 180 -15.89 8.08 -32.71
C LEU A 180 -17.39 8.36 -32.91
N ASP A 181 -17.79 8.97 -34.03
CA ASP A 181 -19.19 9.19 -34.40
C ASP A 181 -20.01 7.89 -34.57
N SER A 182 -19.34 6.76 -34.86
CA SER A 182 -19.96 5.44 -34.95
C SER A 182 -20.13 4.78 -33.58
N ILE A 183 -19.25 5.12 -32.63
CA ILE A 183 -19.36 4.71 -31.22
C ILE A 183 -20.40 5.57 -30.49
N ALA A 184 -20.39 6.88 -30.69
CA ALA A 184 -21.30 7.87 -30.11
C ALA A 184 -22.80 7.50 -30.27
N LYS A 185 -23.17 6.91 -31.42
CA LYS A 185 -24.54 6.44 -31.71
C LYS A 185 -25.00 5.25 -30.85
N ARG A 186 -24.15 4.74 -29.96
CA ARG A 186 -24.36 3.54 -29.14
C ARG A 186 -24.07 3.76 -27.64
N ILE A 187 -23.92 5.02 -27.23
CA ILE A 187 -23.76 5.46 -25.84
C ILE A 187 -24.87 6.47 -25.49
N GLY A 188 -24.92 6.89 -24.24
CA GLY A 188 -25.83 7.90 -23.69
C GLY A 188 -26.69 7.34 -22.55
N GLN A 189 -26.57 7.92 -21.35
CA GLN A 189 -27.38 7.53 -20.18
C GLN A 189 -28.90 7.48 -20.42
N ALA A 190 -29.43 8.29 -21.35
CA ALA A 190 -30.85 8.31 -21.70
C ALA A 190 -31.38 6.95 -22.20
N HIS A 191 -30.49 6.10 -22.71
CA HIS A 191 -30.78 4.75 -23.18
C HIS A 191 -30.76 3.69 -22.07
N LEU A 192 -30.39 4.04 -20.84
CA LEU A 192 -30.29 3.16 -19.69
C LEU A 192 -31.41 3.45 -18.67
N SER A 193 -31.90 2.42 -18.01
CA SER A 193 -32.88 2.54 -16.93
C SER A 193 -32.64 1.49 -15.85
N ALA A 194 -32.83 1.88 -14.59
CA ALA A 194 -32.72 1.00 -13.43
C ALA A 194 -33.99 1.08 -12.57
N ARG A 195 -34.39 -0.05 -11.97
CA ARG A 195 -35.44 -0.13 -10.95
C ARG A 195 -35.00 -1.03 -9.80
N LEU A 196 -35.55 -0.81 -8.61
CA LEU A 196 -35.19 -1.55 -7.39
C LEU A 196 -36.20 -2.65 -6.98
N ASP A 197 -37.38 -2.70 -7.63
CA ASP A 197 -38.44 -3.66 -7.28
C ASP A 197 -39.21 -4.15 -8.52
N PRO A 198 -39.08 -5.44 -8.90
CA PRO A 198 -37.93 -6.29 -8.59
C PRO A 198 -36.67 -5.69 -9.25
N PRO A 199 -35.48 -5.83 -8.65
CA PRO A 199 -34.26 -5.17 -9.12
C PRO A 199 -33.93 -5.61 -10.55
N ALA A 200 -33.80 -4.62 -11.45
CA ALA A 200 -33.55 -4.86 -12.86
C ALA A 200 -32.96 -3.63 -13.56
N LEU A 201 -32.17 -3.89 -14.60
CA LEU A 201 -31.71 -2.89 -15.57
C LEU A 201 -32.45 -3.06 -16.89
N ARG A 202 -32.47 -2.02 -17.71
CA ARG A 202 -33.01 -2.05 -19.07
C ARG A 202 -32.22 -1.10 -19.97
N LYS A 203 -31.97 -1.53 -21.21
CA LYS A 203 -31.45 -0.70 -22.30
C LYS A 203 -32.44 -0.71 -23.46
N ASP A 204 -32.62 0.41 -24.16
CA ASP A 204 -33.49 0.48 -25.35
C ASP A 204 -32.73 0.24 -26.67
N ILE A 205 -31.42 0.48 -26.68
CA ILE A 205 -30.50 0.05 -27.74
C ILE A 205 -29.73 -1.24 -27.34
N PRO A 206 -29.85 -2.36 -28.10
CA PRO A 206 -29.24 -3.65 -27.75
C PRO A 206 -27.72 -3.61 -27.49
N ASN A 207 -27.01 -2.73 -28.19
CA ASN A 207 -25.55 -2.65 -28.16
C ASN A 207 -25.00 -1.64 -27.12
N LEU A 208 -25.86 -1.07 -26.25
CA LEU A 208 -25.38 -0.29 -25.10
C LEU A 208 -24.55 -1.20 -24.19
N ARG A 209 -23.40 -0.70 -23.77
CA ARG A 209 -22.55 -1.30 -22.73
C ARG A 209 -22.40 -0.31 -21.59
N VAL A 210 -22.47 -0.82 -20.36
CA VAL A 210 -22.31 -0.05 -19.13
C VAL A 210 -20.97 -0.42 -18.49
N ASP A 211 -20.22 0.58 -18.08
CA ASP A 211 -18.99 0.49 -17.32
C ASP A 211 -19.18 1.22 -15.98
N LEU A 212 -18.94 0.49 -14.88
CA LEU A 212 -19.09 1.00 -13.51
C LEU A 212 -17.74 1.27 -12.84
N SER A 213 -16.65 1.31 -13.59
CA SER A 213 -15.29 1.46 -13.04
C SER A 213 -15.07 2.74 -12.22
N ALA A 214 -15.83 3.81 -12.49
CA ALA A 214 -15.78 5.11 -11.81
C ALA A 214 -16.84 5.27 -10.68
N ILE A 215 -17.32 4.16 -10.10
CA ILE A 215 -18.31 4.15 -9.00
C ILE A 215 -18.29 2.85 -8.18
N ALA A 216 -18.01 1.71 -8.81
CA ALA A 216 -18.06 0.39 -8.18
C ALA A 216 -16.98 0.20 -7.11
N LYS A 217 -15.87 0.96 -7.18
CA LYS A 217 -14.79 0.88 -6.20
C LYS A 217 -15.20 1.57 -4.89
N GLY A 218 -15.74 2.78 -4.98
CA GLY A 218 -16.38 3.47 -3.86
C GLY A 218 -17.52 2.64 -3.26
N HIS A 219 -18.37 2.03 -4.08
CA HIS A 219 -19.36 1.06 -3.58
C HIS A 219 -18.70 -0.10 -2.81
N GLY A 220 -17.62 -0.69 -3.34
CA GLY A 220 -16.86 -1.74 -2.65
C GLY A 220 -16.35 -1.31 -1.27
N VAL A 221 -15.84 -0.08 -1.14
CA VAL A 221 -15.40 0.50 0.14
C VAL A 221 -16.58 0.59 1.12
N ASP A 222 -17.73 1.11 0.68
CA ASP A 222 -18.94 1.20 1.49
C ASP A 222 -19.41 -0.17 1.99
N ARG A 223 -19.41 -1.19 1.11
CA ARG A 223 -19.79 -2.56 1.43
C ARG A 223 -18.86 -3.20 2.48
N VAL A 224 -17.56 -2.94 2.41
CA VAL A 224 -16.59 -3.44 3.39
C VAL A 224 -16.79 -2.77 4.76
N VAL A 225 -17.03 -1.46 4.82
CA VAL A 225 -17.39 -0.77 6.08
C VAL A 225 -18.66 -1.38 6.68
N ASP A 226 -19.69 -1.59 5.87
CA ASP A 226 -20.95 -2.21 6.31
C ASP A 226 -20.76 -3.65 6.84
N VAL A 227 -19.87 -4.45 6.24
CA VAL A 227 -19.50 -5.78 6.74
C VAL A 227 -18.83 -5.69 8.11
N LEU A 228 -17.85 -4.79 8.27
CA LEU A 228 -17.09 -4.65 9.52
C LEU A 228 -17.97 -4.14 10.67
N ASN A 229 -18.85 -3.18 10.39
CA ASN A 229 -19.86 -2.68 11.33
C ASN A 229 -20.81 -3.81 11.79
N ARG A 230 -21.28 -4.67 10.86
CA ARG A 230 -22.09 -5.86 11.22
C ARG A 230 -21.33 -6.90 12.06
N LEU A 231 -20.00 -6.92 11.98
CA LEU A 231 -19.12 -7.75 12.81
C LEU A 231 -18.69 -7.05 14.12
N GLY A 232 -19.24 -5.87 14.44
CA GLY A 232 -19.01 -5.15 15.69
C GLY A 232 -17.77 -4.25 15.72
N ALA A 233 -17.10 -4.03 14.59
CA ALA A 233 -16.01 -3.06 14.50
C ALA A 233 -16.52 -1.70 14.05
N GLU A 234 -16.79 -0.81 15.01
CA GLU A 234 -17.33 0.54 14.79
C GLU A 234 -16.26 1.57 14.37
N ASN A 235 -14.98 1.26 14.59
CA ASN A 235 -13.86 2.20 14.43
C ASN A 235 -12.91 1.70 13.34
N VAL A 236 -13.28 1.89 12.07
CA VAL A 236 -12.55 1.33 10.94
C VAL A 236 -12.06 2.40 9.95
N PHE A 237 -10.99 2.07 9.27
CA PHE A 237 -10.49 2.76 8.09
C PHE A 237 -10.38 1.70 7.00
N VAL A 238 -11.09 1.90 5.90
CA VAL A 238 -11.12 1.02 4.74
C VAL A 238 -10.64 1.82 3.54
N GLU A 239 -9.69 1.27 2.80
CA GLU A 239 -9.19 1.84 1.56
C GLU A 239 -9.12 0.77 0.47
N ILE A 240 -9.51 1.12 -0.76
CA ILE A 240 -9.40 0.28 -1.95
C ILE A 240 -8.88 1.13 -3.11
N GLY A 241 -7.64 0.91 -3.52
CA GLY A 241 -7.04 1.55 -4.69
C GLY A 241 -7.03 3.08 -4.68
N GLY A 242 -7.01 3.71 -3.50
CA GLY A 242 -7.07 5.17 -3.31
C GLY A 242 -8.36 5.67 -2.66
N GLU A 243 -9.50 5.00 -2.89
CA GLU A 243 -10.81 5.36 -2.34
C GLU A 243 -10.90 4.94 -0.87
N VAL A 244 -11.31 5.85 0.02
CA VAL A 244 -11.30 5.65 1.47
C VAL A 244 -12.68 5.90 2.07
N ARG A 245 -13.06 5.11 3.07
CA ARG A 245 -14.10 5.46 4.04
C ARG A 245 -13.65 5.11 5.45
N VAL A 246 -14.03 5.94 6.40
CA VAL A 246 -13.76 5.70 7.81
C VAL A 246 -15.06 5.69 8.62
N THR A 247 -15.01 5.06 9.79
CA THR A 247 -15.98 5.28 10.86
C THR A 247 -15.28 5.37 12.21
N GLY A 248 -15.90 6.10 13.14
CA GLY A 248 -15.44 6.27 14.50
C GLY A 248 -14.03 6.87 14.64
N ASP A 249 -13.42 6.63 15.79
CA ASP A 249 -12.12 7.20 16.17
C ASP A 249 -10.98 6.19 16.12
N LYS A 250 -9.82 6.68 15.68
CA LYS A 250 -8.53 6.05 15.90
C LYS A 250 -8.06 6.31 17.35
N LEU A 251 -8.01 5.26 18.17
CA LEU A 251 -7.29 5.31 19.45
C LEU A 251 -5.79 5.45 19.20
N THR A 252 -5.14 6.39 19.89
CA THR A 252 -3.68 6.61 19.91
C THR A 252 -3.15 6.55 21.35
N SER A 253 -1.85 6.75 21.55
CA SER A 253 -1.25 6.95 22.89
C SER A 253 -1.82 8.17 23.62
N ASP A 254 -2.34 9.14 22.87
CA ASP A 254 -2.72 10.46 23.36
C ASP A 254 -4.25 10.60 23.50
N GLY A 255 -5.01 9.54 23.21
CA GLY A 255 -6.47 9.46 23.31
C GLY A 255 -7.18 9.09 22.03
N SER A 256 -8.48 9.39 21.95
CA SER A 256 -9.28 9.29 20.72
C SER A 256 -8.88 10.41 19.76
N GLN A 257 -8.69 10.09 18.48
CA GLN A 257 -8.44 11.06 17.41
C GLN A 257 -9.20 10.63 16.15
N SER A 258 -9.71 11.60 15.39
CA SER A 258 -10.26 11.37 14.06
C SER A 258 -9.24 10.66 13.16
N TRP A 259 -9.71 9.81 12.26
CA TRP A 259 -8.84 9.23 11.23
C TRP A 259 -8.26 10.35 10.35
N ARG A 260 -7.03 10.17 9.85
CA ARG A 260 -6.42 11.14 8.92
C ARG A 260 -6.09 10.47 7.60
N VAL A 261 -6.53 11.08 6.51
CA VAL A 261 -6.30 10.65 5.13
C VAL A 261 -5.40 11.66 4.44
N GLY A 262 -4.40 11.17 3.70
CA GLY A 262 -3.47 12.00 2.95
C GLY A 262 -3.96 12.24 1.53
N ILE A 263 -4.23 13.49 1.17
CA ILE A 263 -4.37 13.91 -0.24
C ILE A 263 -2.96 14.10 -0.80
N GLN A 264 -2.69 13.53 -1.97
CA GLN A 264 -1.36 13.53 -2.59
C GLN A 264 -1.20 14.67 -3.60
N LYS A 265 0.03 15.14 -3.81
CA LYS A 265 0.38 15.94 -4.99
C LYS A 265 0.16 15.06 -6.22
N PRO A 266 -0.47 15.56 -7.30
CA PRO A 266 -0.69 14.79 -8.53
C PRO A 266 0.59 14.68 -9.37
N ASP A 267 1.60 14.03 -8.78
CA ASP A 267 2.92 13.73 -9.34
C ASP A 267 3.04 12.19 -9.50
N ALA A 268 3.47 11.73 -10.67
CA ALA A 268 3.62 10.30 -10.96
C ALA A 268 4.86 9.67 -10.30
N MET A 269 5.86 10.48 -9.96
CA MET A 269 7.16 10.06 -9.43
C MET A 269 7.23 10.18 -7.89
N ASN A 270 6.48 11.11 -7.28
CA ASN A 270 6.54 11.39 -5.84
C ASN A 270 5.18 11.22 -5.16
N ASN A 271 5.13 10.35 -4.14
CA ASN A 271 3.95 10.19 -3.27
C ASN A 271 3.89 11.28 -2.16
N GLU A 272 4.13 12.54 -2.52
CA GLU A 272 4.09 13.65 -1.55
C GLU A 272 2.67 13.88 -1.04
N ILE A 273 2.46 13.91 0.27
CA ILE A 273 1.17 14.23 0.88
C ILE A 273 1.09 15.74 1.09
N VAL A 274 0.18 16.40 0.38
CA VAL A 274 -0.01 17.85 0.44
C VAL A 274 -0.99 18.27 1.55
N VAL A 275 -1.93 17.39 1.93
CA VAL A 275 -2.91 17.61 3.00
C VAL A 275 -3.12 16.32 3.78
N ALA A 276 -3.18 16.39 5.11
CA ALA A 276 -3.68 15.30 5.95
C ALA A 276 -5.04 15.69 6.56
N TYR A 277 -6.13 15.39 5.83
CA TYR A 277 -7.49 15.75 6.22
C TYR A 277 -7.98 14.88 7.38
N ALA A 278 -8.77 15.46 8.30
CA ALA A 278 -9.35 14.75 9.44
C ALA A 278 -10.77 14.26 9.09
N MET A 279 -10.93 12.95 9.00
CA MET A 279 -12.17 12.27 8.58
C MET A 279 -12.99 11.87 9.80
N ASP A 280 -14.29 12.18 9.76
CA ASP A 280 -15.29 11.90 10.81
C ASP A 280 -16.52 11.27 10.15
N ASP A 281 -16.68 9.95 10.27
CA ASP A 281 -17.74 9.12 9.64
C ASP A 281 -18.01 9.35 8.12
N VAL A 282 -17.04 9.91 7.38
CA VAL A 282 -17.13 10.23 5.95
C VAL A 282 -16.20 9.37 5.07
N ALA A 283 -16.43 9.47 3.76
CA ALA A 283 -15.60 8.91 2.70
C ALA A 283 -14.90 9.99 1.87
N MET A 284 -13.81 9.59 1.22
CA MET A 284 -13.00 10.41 0.33
C MET A 284 -12.60 9.58 -0.90
N ALA A 285 -12.72 10.14 -2.09
CA ALA A 285 -12.23 9.57 -3.34
C ALA A 285 -11.38 10.61 -4.09
N THR A 286 -10.52 10.17 -5.02
CA THR A 286 -9.69 11.10 -5.80
C THR A 286 -9.52 10.64 -7.24
N SER A 287 -10.11 11.39 -8.17
CA SER A 287 -9.84 11.23 -9.60
C SER A 287 -8.62 12.05 -10.02
N GLY A 288 -7.93 11.65 -11.09
CA GLY A 288 -6.76 12.37 -11.60
C GLY A 288 -6.02 11.66 -12.73
N ASP A 289 -5.47 12.44 -13.65
CA ASP A 289 -4.83 11.98 -14.89
C ASP A 289 -3.37 11.49 -14.71
N TYR A 290 -2.81 11.68 -13.52
CA TYR A 290 -1.37 11.55 -13.28
C TYR A 290 -0.85 10.10 -13.26
N ARG A 291 -1.72 9.10 -13.07
CA ARG A 291 -1.33 7.67 -12.98
C ARG A 291 -1.63 6.82 -14.21
N ASN A 292 -2.68 7.14 -14.96
CA ASN A 292 -3.17 6.34 -16.08
C ASN A 292 -3.34 7.20 -17.33
N TYR A 293 -2.34 7.14 -18.21
CA TYR A 293 -2.30 7.83 -19.49
C TYR A 293 -1.45 7.06 -20.51
N PHE A 294 -1.53 7.45 -21.78
CA PHE A 294 -0.53 7.12 -22.81
C PHE A 294 -0.19 8.38 -23.62
N GLU A 295 0.84 8.30 -24.46
CA GLU A 295 1.34 9.41 -25.26
C GLU A 295 1.44 8.99 -26.73
N VAL A 296 1.01 9.86 -27.66
CA VAL A 296 1.19 9.69 -29.11
C VAL A 296 1.57 11.06 -29.68
N ASP A 297 2.66 11.11 -30.46
CA ASP A 297 3.17 12.32 -31.12
C ASP A 297 3.39 13.53 -30.18
N GLY A 298 3.72 13.27 -28.91
CA GLY A 298 3.92 14.28 -27.85
C GLY A 298 2.64 14.66 -27.09
N THR A 299 1.45 14.33 -27.60
CA THR A 299 0.19 14.58 -26.91
C THR A 299 -0.13 13.46 -25.93
N ARG A 300 -0.45 13.83 -24.68
CA ARG A 300 -0.88 12.95 -23.60
C ARG A 300 -2.39 12.71 -23.62
N PHE A 301 -2.79 11.45 -23.50
CA PHE A 301 -4.19 11.02 -23.44
C PHE A 301 -4.46 10.35 -22.08
N SER A 302 -5.36 10.93 -21.28
CA SER A 302 -5.78 10.38 -19.99
C SER A 302 -6.88 9.31 -20.14
N HIS A 303 -7.08 8.51 -19.10
CA HIS A 303 -8.15 7.51 -19.04
C HIS A 303 -9.57 8.08 -18.83
N THR A 304 -9.70 9.34 -18.41
CA THR A 304 -10.99 10.03 -18.25
C THR A 304 -11.50 10.47 -19.62
N ILE A 305 -12.60 9.87 -20.10
CA ILE A 305 -13.25 10.22 -21.37
C ILE A 305 -14.37 11.23 -21.12
N ASP A 306 -14.37 12.33 -21.86
CA ASP A 306 -15.50 13.26 -21.94
C ASP A 306 -16.61 12.66 -22.83
N PRO A 307 -17.83 12.43 -22.30
CA PRO A 307 -18.96 11.89 -23.06
C PRO A 307 -19.45 12.80 -24.19
N VAL A 308 -19.15 14.11 -24.16
CA VAL A 308 -19.61 15.11 -25.14
C VAL A 308 -18.67 15.18 -26.35
N THR A 309 -17.35 15.22 -26.12
CA THR A 309 -16.36 15.22 -27.22
C THR A 309 -15.96 13.83 -27.69
N HIS A 310 -16.33 12.77 -26.95
CA HIS A 310 -15.97 11.37 -27.19
C HIS A 310 -14.46 11.08 -27.10
N ARG A 311 -13.70 11.98 -26.47
CA ARG A 311 -12.23 11.99 -26.40
C ARG A 311 -11.77 12.06 -24.94
N PRO A 312 -10.52 11.66 -24.64
CA PRO A 312 -9.88 11.99 -23.38
C PRO A 312 -9.94 13.49 -23.08
N VAL A 313 -10.17 13.84 -21.82
CA VAL A 313 -10.23 15.24 -21.36
C VAL A 313 -8.94 16.00 -21.68
N ARG A 314 -9.05 17.31 -21.95
CA ARG A 314 -7.95 18.19 -22.42
C ARG A 314 -7.73 19.45 -21.56
N HIS A 315 -8.19 19.45 -20.32
CA HIS A 315 -7.99 20.55 -19.37
C HIS A 315 -6.82 20.30 -18.42
N ASN A 316 -6.32 21.36 -17.79
CA ASN A 316 -5.22 21.33 -16.83
C ASN A 316 -5.57 20.80 -15.42
N MET A 317 -6.75 20.18 -15.22
CA MET A 317 -7.05 19.45 -13.99
C MET A 317 -6.03 18.32 -13.78
N ALA A 318 -5.39 18.29 -12.61
CA ALA A 318 -4.41 17.27 -12.25
C ALA A 318 -5.00 16.25 -11.26
N SER A 319 -5.86 16.70 -10.33
CA SER A 319 -6.69 15.83 -9.52
C SER A 319 -7.92 16.54 -8.95
N VAL A 320 -8.96 15.74 -8.69
CA VAL A 320 -10.17 16.15 -7.98
C VAL A 320 -10.39 15.21 -6.80
N THR A 321 -10.29 15.75 -5.58
CA THR A 321 -10.69 15.04 -4.36
C THR A 321 -12.09 15.46 -3.96
N VAL A 322 -12.94 14.49 -3.62
CA VAL A 322 -14.31 14.74 -3.09
C VAL A 322 -14.46 14.04 -1.75
N ILE A 323 -15.09 14.71 -0.79
CA ILE A 323 -15.53 14.14 0.49
C ILE A 323 -17.06 14.03 0.46
N ALA A 324 -17.58 12.87 0.87
CA ALA A 324 -19.02 12.59 0.89
C ALA A 324 -19.39 11.58 2.01
N PRO A 325 -20.68 11.46 2.40
CA PRO A 325 -21.11 10.47 3.40
C PRO A 325 -20.91 9.00 2.97
N THR A 326 -20.85 8.74 1.67
CA THR A 326 -20.60 7.40 1.09
C THR A 326 -19.48 7.47 0.07
N CYS A 327 -18.67 6.43 -0.01
CA CYS A 327 -17.52 6.39 -0.91
C CYS A 327 -17.96 6.25 -2.37
N MET A 328 -19.06 5.53 -2.63
CA MET A 328 -19.74 5.49 -3.93
C MET A 328 -20.11 6.89 -4.45
N ALA A 329 -20.53 7.80 -3.55
CA ALA A 329 -20.84 9.18 -3.93
C ALA A 329 -19.57 9.99 -4.22
N ALA A 330 -18.55 9.87 -3.37
CA ALA A 330 -17.27 10.55 -3.59
C ALA A 330 -16.61 10.12 -4.92
N ASP A 331 -16.58 8.82 -5.22
CA ASP A 331 -15.98 8.20 -6.42
C ASP A 331 -16.63 8.76 -7.71
N ALA A 332 -17.97 8.63 -7.81
CA ALA A 332 -18.72 9.13 -8.97
C ALA A 332 -18.61 10.65 -9.16
N TRP A 333 -18.68 11.43 -8.07
CA TRP A 333 -18.55 12.88 -8.16
C TRP A 333 -17.12 13.34 -8.47
N ALA A 334 -16.08 12.63 -8.00
CA ALA A 334 -14.71 12.96 -8.35
C ALA A 334 -14.47 12.85 -9.86
N THR A 335 -14.96 11.78 -10.50
CA THR A 335 -14.92 11.65 -11.96
C THR A 335 -15.82 12.67 -12.68
N ALA A 336 -17.02 12.95 -12.17
CA ALA A 336 -17.92 13.94 -12.77
C ALA A 336 -17.28 15.34 -12.81
N LEU A 337 -16.61 15.73 -11.72
CA LEU A 337 -15.94 17.02 -11.55
C LEU A 337 -14.60 17.09 -12.29
N ASP A 338 -13.90 15.96 -12.46
CA ASP A 338 -12.77 15.85 -13.37
C ASP A 338 -13.24 16.16 -14.80
N VAL A 339 -14.24 15.43 -15.33
CA VAL A 339 -14.72 15.58 -16.72
C VAL A 339 -15.16 17.00 -17.09
N VAL A 340 -15.88 17.73 -16.22
CA VAL A 340 -16.34 19.10 -16.54
C VAL A 340 -15.22 20.14 -16.56
N GLY A 341 -14.02 19.80 -16.08
CA GLY A 341 -12.89 20.71 -15.96
C GLY A 341 -13.07 21.80 -14.89
N PRO A 342 -11.96 22.53 -14.57
CA PRO A 342 -11.88 23.35 -13.37
C PRO A 342 -12.81 24.57 -13.38
N GLU A 343 -13.15 25.11 -14.54
CA GLU A 343 -14.04 26.28 -14.66
C GLU A 343 -15.47 25.98 -14.20
N ARG A 344 -16.01 24.80 -14.53
CA ARG A 344 -17.38 24.39 -14.16
C ARG A 344 -17.41 23.56 -12.87
N ALA A 345 -16.33 22.84 -12.53
CA ALA A 345 -16.27 21.96 -11.37
C ALA A 345 -16.63 22.66 -10.05
N VAL A 346 -16.12 23.88 -9.80
CA VAL A 346 -16.42 24.63 -8.57
C VAL A 346 -17.92 24.90 -8.44
N ALA A 347 -18.53 25.47 -9.48
CA ALA A 347 -19.95 25.80 -9.49
C ALA A 347 -20.83 24.54 -9.40
N LEU A 348 -20.43 23.45 -10.06
CA LEU A 348 -21.14 22.17 -9.98
C LEU A 348 -21.03 21.51 -8.59
N ALA A 349 -19.90 21.69 -7.90
CA ALA A 349 -19.73 21.24 -6.52
C ALA A 349 -20.62 22.04 -5.55
N ASP A 350 -20.62 23.38 -5.66
CA ASP A 350 -21.50 24.26 -4.87
C ASP A 350 -22.99 23.97 -5.13
N GLU A 351 -23.40 23.72 -6.39
CA GLU A 351 -24.78 23.37 -6.79
C GLU A 351 -25.28 22.02 -6.23
N ASN A 352 -24.37 21.19 -5.69
CA ASN A 352 -24.68 19.87 -5.15
C ASN A 352 -24.17 19.67 -3.70
N ASP A 353 -23.82 20.77 -3.01
CA ASP A 353 -23.33 20.78 -1.62
C ASP A 353 -22.15 19.80 -1.37
N LEU A 354 -21.18 19.77 -2.30
CA LEU A 354 -20.02 18.85 -2.25
C LEU A 354 -18.81 19.52 -1.59
N ASP A 355 -18.12 18.78 -0.71
CA ASP A 355 -16.81 19.16 -0.18
C ASP A 355 -15.71 18.69 -1.16
N THR A 356 -15.05 19.62 -1.86
CA THR A 356 -14.08 19.28 -2.93
C THR A 356 -12.77 20.04 -2.83
N LEU A 357 -11.67 19.40 -3.28
CA LEU A 357 -10.37 20.01 -3.53
C LEU A 357 -9.93 19.68 -4.96
N LEU A 358 -9.82 20.71 -5.77
CA LEU A 358 -9.32 20.69 -7.13
C LEU A 358 -7.84 21.11 -7.12
N ILE A 359 -7.00 20.36 -7.81
CA ILE A 359 -5.60 20.72 -8.06
C ILE A 359 -5.43 20.84 -9.57
N THR A 360 -5.02 22.03 -10.05
CA THR A 360 -4.77 22.28 -11.48
C THR A 360 -3.32 22.66 -11.73
N ARG A 361 -2.79 22.30 -12.90
CA ARG A 361 -1.47 22.74 -13.37
C ARG A 361 -1.55 24.17 -13.89
N GLY A 362 -0.52 24.97 -13.61
CA GLY A 362 -0.31 26.27 -14.24
C GLY A 362 0.08 26.13 -15.72
N GLY A 363 -0.07 27.22 -16.47
CA GLY A 363 0.12 27.25 -17.92
C GLY A 363 -1.18 27.14 -18.71
N ASP A 364 -1.15 27.57 -19.97
CA ASP A 364 -2.26 27.37 -20.92
C ASP A 364 -2.26 25.89 -21.37
N PRO A 365 -3.38 25.15 -21.31
CA PRO A 365 -3.45 23.78 -21.84
C PRO A 365 -3.09 23.67 -23.33
N ALA A 366 -3.15 24.76 -24.11
CA ALA A 366 -2.68 24.80 -25.50
C ALA A 366 -1.14 24.88 -25.64
N GLU A 367 -0.42 25.28 -24.60
CA GLU A 367 1.05 25.33 -24.59
C GLU A 367 1.69 24.04 -24.04
N ALA A 368 0.92 23.21 -23.32
CA ALA A 368 1.38 21.91 -22.82
C ALA A 368 1.74 20.91 -23.94
N ASP A 369 1.10 21.00 -25.12
CA ASP A 369 1.44 20.20 -26.31
C ASP A 369 2.77 20.64 -26.98
N ALA A 370 3.45 21.70 -26.49
CA ALA A 370 4.62 22.30 -27.16
C ALA A 370 5.99 21.86 -26.61
N GLY A 371 6.06 21.01 -25.58
CA GLY A 371 7.32 20.49 -25.03
C GLY A 371 8.22 21.57 -24.42
N THR A 372 7.64 22.49 -23.65
CA THR A 372 8.36 23.54 -22.92
C THR A 372 9.08 22.98 -21.68
N ASN A 373 10.03 23.76 -21.14
CA ASN A 373 11.03 23.26 -20.20
C ASN A 373 10.45 22.82 -18.83
N GLU A 374 11.12 21.83 -18.22
CA GLU A 374 10.90 21.27 -16.86
C GLU A 374 10.86 22.30 -15.69
N ALA A 375 11.00 23.60 -15.97
CA ALA A 375 11.09 24.68 -14.99
C ALA A 375 9.76 25.44 -14.75
N GLU A 376 8.75 25.30 -15.63
CA GLU A 376 7.44 25.95 -15.45
C GLU A 376 6.34 25.00 -14.92
N GLU A 377 6.59 23.68 -14.92
CA GLU A 377 5.59 22.64 -14.60
C GLU A 377 5.15 22.57 -13.12
N ASP A 378 5.89 23.18 -12.17
CA ASP A 378 5.67 22.98 -10.73
C ASP A 378 4.65 23.96 -10.09
N HIS A 379 4.06 24.86 -10.88
CA HIS A 379 3.03 25.79 -10.42
C HIS A 379 1.65 25.12 -10.31
N MET A 380 1.36 24.46 -9.19
CA MET A 380 0.02 23.94 -8.88
C MET A 380 -0.88 25.02 -8.27
N ASN A 381 -2.13 25.12 -8.73
CA ASN A 381 -3.20 25.91 -8.13
C ASN A 381 -4.17 25.02 -7.35
N PHE A 382 -4.65 25.52 -6.21
CA PHE A 382 -5.55 24.82 -5.31
C PHE A 382 -6.87 25.58 -5.19
N ILE A 383 -7.98 24.92 -5.53
CA ILE A 383 -9.33 25.48 -5.41
C ILE A 383 -10.17 24.51 -4.58
N GLY A 384 -10.86 25.00 -3.56
CA GLY A 384 -11.64 24.14 -2.67
C GLY A 384 -13.00 24.72 -2.33
N THR A 385 -13.94 23.82 -2.07
CA THR A 385 -15.33 24.10 -1.66
C THR A 385 -15.60 23.54 -0.27
N GLY A 386 -16.68 23.99 0.38
CA GLY A 386 -17.11 23.49 1.69
C GLY A 386 -15.99 23.39 2.75
N SER A 387 -15.82 22.23 3.36
CA SER A 387 -14.80 21.96 4.38
C SER A 387 -13.35 22.06 3.86
N LEU A 388 -13.14 21.84 2.57
CA LEU A 388 -11.82 21.86 1.92
C LEU A 388 -11.39 23.26 1.45
N ALA A 389 -12.32 24.22 1.35
CA ALA A 389 -12.05 25.60 0.94
C ALA A 389 -10.96 26.31 1.77
N THR A 390 -11.00 26.16 3.10
CA THR A 390 -9.98 26.76 4.00
C THR A 390 -8.60 26.12 3.81
N ILE A 391 -8.56 24.85 3.44
CA ILE A 391 -7.31 24.12 3.20
C ILE A 391 -6.70 24.57 1.87
N ALA A 392 -7.50 24.65 0.80
CA ALA A 392 -7.07 25.15 -0.51
C ALA A 392 -6.42 26.54 -0.40
N ASP A 393 -7.05 27.49 0.30
CA ASP A 393 -6.49 28.83 0.51
C ASP A 393 -5.17 28.82 1.31
N GLN A 394 -5.03 27.95 2.32
CA GLN A 394 -3.76 27.78 3.04
C GLN A 394 -2.65 27.23 2.12
N MET A 395 -2.98 26.28 1.25
CA MET A 395 -2.04 25.69 0.28
C MET A 395 -1.61 26.71 -0.78
N GLN A 396 -2.56 27.47 -1.34
CA GLN A 396 -2.28 28.53 -2.30
C GLN A 396 -1.34 29.59 -1.70
N ARG A 397 -1.59 30.01 -0.45
CA ARG A 397 -0.71 30.95 0.27
C ARG A 397 0.67 30.34 0.60
N GLY A 398 0.74 29.05 0.92
CA GLY A 398 1.99 28.32 1.15
C GLY A 398 2.86 28.21 -0.11
N SER A 399 2.25 27.90 -1.25
CA SER A 399 2.88 27.82 -2.58
C SER A 399 3.56 29.15 -2.95
N VAL A 400 2.82 30.26 -2.85
CA VAL A 400 3.34 31.61 -3.15
C VAL A 400 4.51 32.02 -2.22
N LEU A 401 4.44 31.67 -0.93
CA LEU A 401 5.53 31.95 0.01
C LEU A 401 6.77 31.06 -0.21
N GLY A 402 6.59 29.85 -0.76
CA GLY A 402 7.69 28.98 -1.20
C GLY A 402 8.42 29.54 -2.40
N GLN A 403 7.67 29.99 -3.42
CA GLN A 403 8.21 30.61 -4.64
C GLN A 403 9.04 31.86 -4.32
N ALA A 404 8.51 32.78 -3.50
CA ALA A 404 9.23 34.00 -3.09
C ALA A 404 10.58 33.72 -2.40
N LYS A 405 10.72 32.56 -1.72
CA LYS A 405 12.01 32.13 -1.14
C LYS A 405 12.93 31.41 -2.13
N ALA A 406 12.37 30.74 -3.14
CA ALA A 406 13.16 30.08 -4.18
C ALA A 406 13.90 31.12 -5.05
N GLU A 407 13.24 32.24 -5.38
CA GLU A 407 13.83 33.34 -6.16
C GLU A 407 14.96 34.07 -5.41
N GLU A 408 14.91 34.15 -4.06
CA GLU A 408 16.02 34.67 -3.24
C GLU A 408 17.19 33.67 -3.06
N GLY A 409 17.10 32.46 -3.63
CA GLY A 409 17.98 31.31 -3.37
C GLY A 409 19.46 31.43 -3.76
N ALA A 410 19.90 32.55 -4.34
CA ALA A 410 21.30 32.77 -4.76
C ALA A 410 22.31 32.81 -3.59
N GLY A 411 21.86 32.97 -2.33
CA GLY A 411 22.73 33.06 -1.15
C GLY A 411 23.08 31.73 -0.45
N PHE A 412 22.48 30.60 -0.86
CA PHE A 412 22.57 29.35 -0.09
C PHE A 412 23.96 28.68 -0.14
N LEU A 413 24.64 28.75 -1.30
CA LEU A 413 25.97 28.15 -1.49
C LEU A 413 27.06 28.84 -0.65
N ASP A 414 26.97 30.16 -0.46
CA ASP A 414 27.92 30.93 0.37
C ASP A 414 27.82 30.56 1.86
N GLN A 415 26.63 30.18 2.36
CA GLN A 415 26.47 29.76 3.75
C GLN A 415 26.92 28.32 4.02
N MET A 416 26.76 27.39 3.05
CA MET A 416 27.09 25.98 3.26
C MET A 416 28.54 25.58 2.92
N GLY A 417 29.26 26.39 2.15
CA GLY A 417 30.66 26.13 1.76
C GLY A 417 31.60 25.72 2.92
N PRO A 418 31.61 26.43 4.07
CA PRO A 418 32.46 26.06 5.21
C PRO A 418 32.11 24.70 5.83
N VAL A 419 30.82 24.36 5.87
CA VAL A 419 30.33 23.10 6.47
C VAL A 419 30.70 21.92 5.57
N LEU A 420 30.44 22.03 4.27
CA LEU A 420 30.78 21.01 3.27
C LEU A 420 32.29 20.72 3.26
N LEU A 421 33.13 21.75 3.33
CA LEU A 421 34.58 21.62 3.41
C LEU A 421 35.02 20.86 4.67
N LEU A 422 34.44 21.18 5.84
CA LEU A 422 34.75 20.49 7.11
C LEU A 422 34.32 19.02 7.07
N THR A 423 33.15 18.70 6.52
CA THR A 423 32.72 17.29 6.35
C THR A 423 33.62 16.52 5.37
N ALA A 424 34.07 17.14 4.28
CA ALA A 424 34.97 16.51 3.32
C ALA A 424 36.34 16.19 3.94
N ILE A 425 36.91 17.12 4.73
CA ILE A 425 38.16 16.90 5.48
C ILE A 425 38.00 15.77 6.51
N GLY A 426 36.89 15.75 7.25
CA GLY A 426 36.59 14.68 8.21
C GLY A 426 36.50 13.31 7.55
N PHE A 427 35.80 13.20 6.42
CA PHE A 427 35.66 11.95 5.67
C PHE A 427 37.00 11.47 5.09
N ALA A 428 37.81 12.38 4.54
CA ALA A 428 39.15 12.07 4.04
C ALA A 428 40.07 11.55 5.16
N ALA A 429 40.01 12.13 6.37
CA ALA A 429 40.79 11.67 7.52
C ALA A 429 40.40 10.23 7.95
N VAL A 430 39.10 9.90 7.92
CA VAL A 430 38.61 8.54 8.22
C VAL A 430 39.11 7.54 7.16
N LEU A 431 39.04 7.87 5.87
CA LEU A 431 39.53 7.00 4.80
C LEU A 431 41.04 6.73 4.92
N VAL A 432 41.84 7.75 5.25
CA VAL A 432 43.28 7.60 5.50
C VAL A 432 43.54 6.71 6.72
N ALA A 433 42.79 6.89 7.81
CA ALA A 433 42.92 6.04 9.00
C ALA A 433 42.57 4.57 8.70
N MET A 434 41.53 4.30 7.91
CA MET A 434 41.15 2.96 7.47
C MET A 434 42.23 2.34 6.56
N ALA A 435 42.78 3.09 5.60
CA ALA A 435 43.86 2.62 4.72
C ALA A 435 45.14 2.27 5.51
N ILE A 436 45.50 3.08 6.50
CA ILE A 436 46.61 2.79 7.43
C ILE A 436 46.31 1.52 8.23
N GLY A 437 45.08 1.38 8.75
CA GLY A 437 44.64 0.18 9.47
C GLY A 437 44.79 -1.10 8.65
N VAL A 438 44.44 -1.08 7.36
CA VAL A 438 44.60 -2.22 6.44
C VAL A 438 46.08 -2.51 6.13
N MET A 439 46.93 -1.49 5.97
CA MET A 439 48.36 -1.70 5.69
C MET A 439 49.14 -2.29 6.87
N PHE A 440 48.82 -1.91 8.10
CA PHE A 440 49.47 -2.45 9.31
C PHE A 440 48.77 -3.71 9.85
N GLY A 441 47.49 -3.91 9.53
CA GLY A 441 46.71 -5.10 9.86
C GLY A 441 47.05 -6.30 8.96
N ARG A 442 48.24 -6.90 9.14
CA ARG A 442 48.59 -8.20 8.51
C ARG A 442 47.80 -9.37 9.12
N GLN A 443 46.49 -9.39 8.90
CA GLN A 443 45.64 -10.56 9.12
C GLN A 443 44.91 -10.89 7.82
N SER A 444 45.14 -12.10 7.32
CA SER A 444 44.40 -12.64 6.18
C SER A 444 42.92 -12.78 6.56
N ILE A 445 42.04 -12.08 5.84
CA ILE A 445 40.59 -12.22 6.00
C ILE A 445 40.20 -13.65 5.61
N SER A 446 39.83 -14.47 6.60
CA SER A 446 39.26 -15.79 6.33
C SER A 446 37.85 -15.64 5.78
N GLY A 447 37.63 -16.11 4.55
CA GLY A 447 36.33 -16.05 3.87
C GLY A 447 35.26 -16.85 4.61
N SER A 448 34.02 -16.36 4.54
CA SER A 448 32.85 -16.98 5.17
C SER A 448 32.51 -18.34 4.53
N CYS A 449 33.02 -19.44 5.10
CA CYS A 449 32.52 -20.79 4.87
C CYS A 449 31.70 -21.24 6.08
N GLY A 450 30.45 -20.75 6.16
CA GLY A 450 29.58 -20.79 7.34
C GLY A 450 29.39 -22.18 7.97
N GLY A 451 30.24 -22.53 8.94
CA GLY A 451 30.14 -23.75 9.75
C GLY A 451 30.50 -25.07 9.06
N LEU A 452 30.90 -25.07 7.79
CA LEU A 452 31.07 -26.29 6.99
C LEU A 452 32.50 -26.88 6.95
N ASN A 453 33.50 -26.16 7.47
CA ASN A 453 34.91 -26.56 7.43
C ASN A 453 35.26 -27.91 8.12
N ALA A 454 34.32 -28.51 8.86
CA ALA A 454 34.52 -29.78 9.58
C ALA A 454 33.85 -31.00 8.91
N ARG A 455 33.33 -30.87 7.68
CA ARG A 455 32.73 -31.98 6.93
C ARG A 455 33.53 -32.32 5.67
N THR A 456 34.21 -33.45 5.71
CA THR A 456 34.82 -34.09 4.54
C THR A 456 33.87 -35.11 3.90
N ASP A 457 34.15 -35.49 2.65
CA ASP A 457 33.59 -36.70 2.03
C ASP A 457 34.42 -37.96 2.38
N GLU A 458 34.07 -39.09 1.76
CA GLU A 458 34.72 -40.40 2.02
C GLU A 458 36.18 -40.45 1.53
N ASP A 459 36.57 -39.56 0.61
CA ASP A 459 37.94 -39.39 0.12
C ASP A 459 38.76 -38.35 0.93
N GLY A 460 38.15 -37.75 1.96
CA GLY A 460 38.82 -36.85 2.90
C GLY A 460 38.94 -35.39 2.44
N VAL A 461 38.23 -34.99 1.37
CA VAL A 461 38.29 -33.63 0.82
C VAL A 461 37.28 -32.73 1.53
N SER A 462 37.70 -31.52 1.92
CA SER A 462 36.81 -30.52 2.53
C SER A 462 35.85 -29.93 1.51
N ARG A 463 34.54 -29.99 1.77
CA ARG A 463 33.52 -29.55 0.80
C ARG A 463 33.57 -28.05 0.46
N CYS A 464 34.31 -27.23 1.21
CA CYS A 464 34.56 -25.82 0.85
C CYS A 464 35.55 -25.65 -0.32
N SER A 465 36.43 -26.62 -0.64
CA SER A 465 37.39 -26.48 -1.76
C SER A 465 36.72 -26.56 -3.14
N LEU A 466 35.50 -27.11 -3.23
CA LEU A 466 34.73 -27.21 -4.47
C LEU A 466 34.11 -25.88 -4.94
N CYS A 467 34.03 -24.86 -4.07
CA CYS A 467 33.39 -23.58 -4.41
C CYS A 467 34.38 -22.48 -4.85
N SER A 468 35.68 -22.74 -4.84
CA SER A 468 36.72 -21.70 -5.05
C SER A 468 37.77 -21.99 -6.12
N SER A 469 37.70 -23.16 -6.79
CA SER A 469 38.48 -23.46 -8.01
C SER A 469 37.72 -24.44 -8.90
N PRO A 470 37.68 -24.25 -10.24
CA PRO A 470 37.06 -25.21 -11.14
C PRO A 470 37.88 -26.51 -11.19
N SER A 471 37.25 -27.65 -10.90
CA SER A 471 37.85 -28.97 -11.05
C SER A 471 37.65 -29.53 -12.46
N GLU A 472 38.48 -30.51 -12.87
CA GLU A 472 38.37 -31.23 -14.16
C GLU A 472 36.97 -31.82 -14.44
N GLY A 473 36.14 -32.01 -13.39
CA GLY A 473 34.75 -32.44 -13.53
C GLY A 473 33.87 -31.43 -14.28
N CYS A 474 34.16 -30.12 -14.19
CA CYS A 474 33.43 -29.09 -14.92
C CYS A 474 33.75 -29.09 -16.42
N GLU A 475 34.98 -29.40 -16.82
CA GLU A 475 35.36 -29.47 -18.25
C GLU A 475 34.67 -30.67 -18.93
N LYS A 476 34.68 -31.84 -18.30
CA LYS A 476 33.99 -33.05 -18.81
C LYS A 476 32.46 -32.90 -18.90
N LEU A 477 31.86 -32.04 -18.06
CA LEU A 477 30.44 -31.73 -18.16
C LEU A 477 30.16 -30.77 -19.33
N ARG A 478 31.08 -29.84 -19.61
CA ARG A 478 30.98 -28.86 -20.69
C ARG A 478 31.16 -29.51 -22.07
N GLU A 479 32.16 -30.37 -22.25
CA GLU A 479 32.33 -31.20 -23.47
C GLU A 479 31.09 -32.06 -23.79
N LYS A 480 30.36 -32.51 -22.76
CA LYS A 480 29.13 -33.30 -22.93
C LYS A 480 27.92 -32.48 -23.39
N ILE A 481 27.90 -31.17 -23.13
CA ILE A 481 26.83 -30.26 -23.52
C ILE A 481 27.08 -29.67 -24.92
N GLU A 482 28.35 -29.52 -25.31
CA GLU A 482 28.72 -29.01 -26.63
C GLU A 482 28.65 -30.08 -27.75
N ASN A 483 28.45 -31.36 -27.41
CA ASN A 483 28.37 -32.50 -28.35
C ASN A 483 27.01 -33.25 -28.30
N SER A 484 25.93 -32.62 -27.82
CA SER A 484 24.59 -33.21 -27.66
C SER A 484 23.52 -32.49 -28.47
#